data_AF-A0A518DN75-F1
#
_entry.id   AF-A0A518DN75-F1
#
_cell.length_a   1.000
_cell.length_b   1.000
_cell.length_c   1.000
_cell.angle_alpha   90.00
_cell.angle_beta   90.00
_cell.angle_gamma   90.00
#
_symmetry.space_group_name_H-M   'P 1'
#
loop_
_entity.id
_entity.type
_entity.pdbx_description
1 polymer ?
#
loop_
_entity_poly.entity_id
_entity_poly.type
_entity_poly.pdbx_seq_one_letter_code
_entity_poly.pdbx_strand_id
1 'polypeptide(L)' 'MSEKKPTPNTDGQNVKNCPVCGKRSYSREGIHPQCAMVQADAPRVQRLAAEKKARAEQA' A
#
# COMPACT_ATOMS: atom_id res chain seq x y z
N MET A 1 44.71 13.18 -1.23
CA MET A 1 43.82 12.74 -0.15
C MET A 1 42.57 12.13 -0.78
N SER A 2 42.47 10.80 -0.82
CA SER A 2 41.26 10.13 -1.33
C SER A 2 40.48 9.64 -0.12
N GLU A 3 39.61 10.50 0.40
CA GLU A 3 38.76 10.16 1.54
C GLU A 3 37.63 9.26 1.04
N LYS A 4 37.60 8.01 1.54
CA LYS A 4 36.51 7.08 1.25
C LYS A 4 35.24 7.60 1.94
N LYS A 5 34.14 7.65 1.20
CA LYS A 5 32.85 8.08 1.76
C LYS A 5 32.49 7.22 2.99
N PRO A 6 31.90 7.83 4.03
CA PRO A 6 31.46 7.10 5.20
C PRO A 6 30.40 6.07 4.80
N THR A 7 30.44 4.92 5.46
CA THR A 7 29.49 3.83 5.22
C THR A 7 28.09 4.28 5.64
N PRO A 8 27.08 4.20 4.76
CA PRO A 8 25.72 4.57 5.13
C PRO A 8 25.23 3.70 6.29
N ASN A 9 24.65 4.33 7.32
CA ASN A 9 23.99 3.60 8.39
C ASN A 9 22.71 2.96 7.83
N THR A 10 22.73 1.64 7.68
CA THR A 10 21.62 0.83 7.19
C THR A 10 20.97 0.00 8.31
N ASP A 11 21.24 0.33 9.58
CA ASP A 11 20.78 -0.44 10.73
C ASP A 11 19.25 -0.53 10.76
N GLY A 12 18.77 -1.70 10.32
CA GLY A 12 17.53 -2.32 10.78
C GLY A 12 16.27 -1.46 10.70
N GLN A 13 15.94 -0.90 9.54
CA GLN A 13 14.54 -0.58 9.30
C GLN A 13 13.78 -1.91 9.39
N ASN A 14 12.91 -2.06 10.40
CA ASN A 14 12.06 -3.22 10.58
C ASN A 14 11.01 -3.18 9.45
N VAL A 15 11.44 -3.57 8.24
CA VAL A 15 10.66 -3.45 7.01
C VAL A 15 9.62 -4.56 7.03
N LYS A 16 8.51 -4.31 7.72
CA LYS A 16 7.34 -5.19 7.65
C LYS A 16 6.88 -5.29 6.20
N ASN A 17 6.50 -6.49 5.76
CA ASN A 17 5.92 -6.66 4.44
C ASN A 17 4.48 -6.12 4.45
N CYS A 18 4.13 -5.39 3.40
CA CYS A 18 2.79 -4.86 3.20
C CYS A 18 1.79 -6.03 3.06
N PRO A 19 0.71 -6.06 3.84
CA PRO A 19 -0.26 -7.17 3.80
C PRO A 19 -1.10 -7.17 2.51
N VAL A 20 -1.11 -6.07 1.75
CA VAL A 20 -1.91 -5.94 0.52
C VAL A 20 -1.16 -6.45 -0.70
N CYS A 21 0.15 -6.17 -0.80
CA CYS A 21 0.93 -6.48 -2.01
C CYS A 21 2.15 -7.37 -1.74
N GLY A 22 2.43 -7.74 -0.49
CA GLY A 22 3.54 -8.61 -0.09
C GLY A 22 4.94 -7.97 -0.15
N LYS A 23 5.08 -6.76 -0.70
CA LYS A 23 6.36 -6.06 -0.81
C LYS A 23 6.72 -5.35 0.50
N ARG A 24 8.00 -5.11 0.73
CA ARG A 24 8.51 -4.33 1.87
C ARG A 24 7.80 -2.98 1.99
N SER A 25 7.21 -2.71 3.15
CA SER A 25 6.56 -1.43 3.44
C SER A 25 7.57 -0.37 3.82
N TYR A 26 7.43 0.82 3.24
CA TYR A 26 8.20 2.01 3.64
C TYR A 26 7.48 2.83 4.73
N SER A 27 6.29 2.41 5.18
CA SER A 27 5.58 3.07 6.27
C SER A 27 5.95 2.47 7.62
N ARG A 28 5.93 3.30 8.67
CA ARG A 28 6.13 2.88 10.06
C ARG A 28 5.09 1.84 10.51
N GLU A 29 3.89 1.90 9.96
CA GLU A 29 2.79 0.99 10.29
C GLU A 29 2.93 -0.39 9.62
N GLY A 30 3.78 -0.51 8.60
CA GLY A 30 3.97 -1.76 7.87
C GLY A 30 3.03 -1.99 6.70
N ILE A 31 2.23 -1.00 6.30
CA ILE A 31 1.41 -1.00 5.07
C ILE A 31 1.77 0.20 4.19
N HIS A 32 1.80 0.04 2.86
CA HIS A 32 2.01 1.20 1.98
C HIS A 32 0.83 2.16 2.09
N PRO A 33 1.05 3.49 2.16
CA PRO A 33 -0.02 4.48 2.17
C PRO A 33 -1.07 4.26 1.07
N GLN A 34 -0.64 4.02 -0.17
CA GLN A 34 -1.55 3.70 -1.28
C GLN A 34 -2.34 2.41 -1.04
N CYS A 35 -1.69 1.37 -0.51
CA CYS A 35 -2.35 0.10 -0.21
C CYS A 35 -3.37 0.24 0.93
N ALA A 36 -3.08 1.06 1.94
CA ALA A 36 -4.02 1.37 3.02
C ALA A 36 -5.26 2.10 2.49
N MET A 37 -5.07 3.05 1.58
CA MET A 37 -6.19 3.74 0.92
C MET A 37 -7.08 2.77 0.13
N VAL A 38 -6.47 1.88 -0.67
CA VAL A 38 -7.22 0.87 -1.44
C VAL A 38 -8.00 -0.06 -0.51
N GLN A 39 -7.39 -0.48 0.60
CA GLN A 39 -8.05 -1.32 1.59
C GLN A 39 -9.25 -0.61 2.23
N ALA A 40 -9.12 0.69 2.55
CA ALA A 40 -10.21 1.50 3.10
C ALA A 40 -11.34 1.75 2.08
N ASP A 41 -11.00 1.85 0.79
CA ASP A 41 -11.95 2.11 -0.29
C ASP A 41 -12.72 0.87 -0.77
N ALA A 42 -12.25 -0.34 -0.47
CA ALA A 42 -12.88 -1.61 -0.86
C ALA A 42 -14.41 -1.66 -0.65
N PRO A 43 -14.99 -1.28 0.51
CA PRO A 43 -16.44 -1.29 0.71
C PRO A 43 -17.16 -0.27 -0.18
N ARG A 44 -16.55 0.89 -0.46
CA ARG A 44 -17.12 1.91 -1.36
C ARG A 44 -17.16 1.38 -2.79
N VAL A 45 -16.08 0.75 -3.25
CA VAL A 45 -15.99 0.17 -4.59
C VAL A 45 -17.02 -0.95 -4.79
N GLN A 46 -17.23 -1.80 -3.78
CA GLN A 46 -18.24 -2.87 -3.83
C GLN A 46 -19.66 -2.31 -3.98
N ARG A 47 -20.01 -1.26 -3.24
CA ARG A 47 -21.32 -0.60 -3.36
C ARG A 47 -21.53 -0.03 -4.77
N LEU A 48 -20.55 0.71 -5.27
CA LEU A 48 -20.61 1.30 -6.61
C LEU A 48 -20.71 0.23 -7.71
N ALA A 49 -20.05 -0.93 -7.53
CA ALA A 49 -20.16 -2.05 -8.46
C ALA A 49 -21.57 -2.67 -8.45
N ALA A 50 -22.18 -2.85 -7.27
CA ALA A 50 -23.54 -3.35 -7.15
C ALA A 50 -24.57 -2.40 -7.77
N GLU A 51 -24.46 -1.09 -7.51
CA GLU A 51 -25.33 -0.07 -8.09
C GLU A 51 -25.23 -0.04 -9.63
N LYS A 52 -24.00 -0.12 -10.16
CA LYS A 52 -23.78 -0.20 -11.61
C LYS A 52 -24.42 -1.43 -12.23
N LYS A 53 -24.31 -2.59 -11.57
CA LYS A 53 -24.94 -3.83 -12.04
C LYS A 53 -26.47 -3.69 -12.04
N ALA A 54 -27.05 -3.22 -10.94
CA ALA A 54 -28.50 -3.00 -10.85
C ALA A 54 -29.01 -2.02 -11.92
N ARG A 55 -28.26 -0.95 -12.19
CA ARG A 55 -28.59 -0.01 -13.27
C ARG A 55 -28.51 -0.65 -14.66
N ALA A 56 -27.53 -1.52 -14.90
CA ALA A 56 -27.40 -2.23 -16.17
C ALA A 56 -28.51 -3.27 -16.38
N GLU A 57 -29.01 -3.89 -15.31
CA GLU A 57 -30.14 -4.83 -15.37
C GLU A 57 -31.49 -4.13 -15.59
N GLN A 58 -31.58 -2.83 -15.30
CA GLN A 58 -32.78 -2.00 -15.51
C GLN A 58 -32.82 -1.29 -16.87
N ALA A 59 -31.76 -1.40 -17.68
CA ALA A 59 -31.62 -0.76 -18.99
C ALA A 59 -31.82 -1.79 -20.11
#